data_AF-A0A948SHN7-F1
#
_entry.id   AF-A0A948SHN7-F1
#
_cell.length_a   1.000
_cell.length_b   1.000
_cell.length_c   1.000
_cell.angle_alpha   90.00
_cell.angle_beta   90.00
_cell.angle_gamma   90.00
#
_symmetry.space_group_name_H-M   'P 1'
#
loop_
_entity.id
_entity.type
_entity.pdbx_description
1 polymer ?
#
loop_
_entity_poly.entity_id
_entity_poly.type
_entity_poly.pdbx_seq_one_letter_code
_entity_poly.pdbx_strand_id
1 'polypeptide(L)'
;IGPVECVNVEHEEVLLIPRWVDCRRCTFKYGLGDEFIEVLRTLNKLGLDSTEPIDVRGQMVSPRDVVAAALPNPAELGEKMSGKTCAGTLVTGTGVDGNPRATYIYHAVDNAESMELDGSQAVVWQTAINPVIAMELIAAGTWQGAGVLGPEAFDAVPFLEKLEEYGSPWGISERDPANPGKPL
;
A
#
# COMPACT_ATOMS: atom_id res chain seq x y z
N ILE A 1 12.32 -1.76 -6.59
CA ILE A 1 12.36 -0.29 -6.78
C ILE A 1 13.55 0.40 -6.08
N GLY A 2 14.65 -0.33 -5.79
CA GLY A 2 15.78 0.23 -5.06
C GLY A 2 15.51 0.42 -3.55
N PRO A 3 16.50 0.90 -2.79
CA PRO A 3 16.32 1.28 -1.40
C PRO A 3 15.45 2.54 -1.29
N VAL A 4 14.46 2.52 -0.41
CA VAL A 4 13.56 3.63 -0.11
C VAL A 4 13.49 3.80 1.40
N GLU A 5 13.56 5.02 1.89
CA GLU A 5 13.32 5.30 3.30
C GLU A 5 11.83 5.13 3.63
N CYS A 6 11.54 4.35 4.66
CA CYS A 6 10.18 4.10 5.10
C CYS A 6 9.99 4.47 6.57
N VAL A 7 8.85 5.09 6.86
CA VAL A 7 8.42 5.41 8.22
C VAL A 7 7.28 4.49 8.64
N ASN A 8 7.13 4.27 9.95
CA ASN A 8 5.97 3.54 10.46
C ASN A 8 4.73 4.44 10.37
N VAL A 9 3.64 3.87 9.87
CA VAL A 9 2.34 4.55 9.76
C VAL A 9 1.27 3.59 10.28
N GLU A 10 0.21 4.13 10.88
CA GLU A 10 -0.97 3.33 11.20
C GLU A 10 -1.65 2.88 9.91
N HIS A 11 -2.02 1.61 9.83
CA HIS A 11 -2.75 1.04 8.70
C HIS A 11 -3.66 -0.09 9.19
N GLU A 12 -4.78 -0.30 8.50
CA GLU A 12 -5.86 -1.17 8.95
C GLU A 12 -5.44 -2.64 9.16
N GLU A 13 -4.59 -3.19 8.29
CA GLU A 13 -4.17 -4.59 8.32
C GLU A 13 -3.33 -4.92 9.55
N VAL A 14 -2.72 -3.92 10.20
CA VAL A 14 -1.97 -4.11 11.46
C VAL A 14 -2.88 -4.64 12.57
N LEU A 15 -4.18 -4.32 12.51
CA LEU A 15 -5.19 -4.81 13.46
C LEU A 15 -5.95 -6.05 12.96
N LEU A 16 -5.92 -6.32 11.65
CA LEU A 16 -6.69 -7.40 11.02
C LEU A 16 -5.86 -8.68 10.87
N ILE A 17 -4.63 -8.60 10.35
CA ILE A 17 -3.73 -9.75 10.16
C ILE A 17 -3.58 -10.59 11.44
N PRO A 18 -3.33 -10.01 12.64
CA PRO A 18 -3.14 -10.81 13.86
C PRO A 18 -4.39 -11.60 14.30
N ARG A 19 -5.57 -11.35 13.72
CA ARG A 19 -6.79 -12.11 14.00
C ARG A 19 -6.81 -13.48 13.32
N TRP A 20 -6.03 -13.64 12.25
CA TRP A 20 -6.01 -14.84 11.41
C TRP A 20 -4.62 -15.47 11.29
N VAL A 21 -3.57 -14.66 11.43
CA VAL A 21 -2.18 -15.09 11.37
C VAL A 21 -1.53 -14.93 12.74
N ASP A 22 -1.09 -16.04 13.34
CA ASP A 22 -0.33 -16.00 14.59
C ASP A 22 1.00 -15.26 14.36
N CYS A 23 1.09 -14.06 14.92
CA CYS A 23 2.27 -13.22 14.81
C CYS A 23 2.54 -12.48 16.11
N ARG A 24 3.82 -12.38 16.48
CA ARG A 24 4.25 -11.63 17.67
C ARG A 24 4.21 -10.12 17.47
N ARG A 25 4.36 -9.67 16.22
CA ARG A 25 4.42 -8.26 15.84
C ARG A 25 3.98 -8.09 14.40
N CYS A 26 3.02 -7.20 14.18
CA CYS A 26 2.65 -6.68 12.86
C CYS A 26 2.91 -5.16 12.85
N THR A 27 3.50 -4.65 11.78
CA THR A 27 3.78 -3.22 11.60
C THR A 27 3.60 -2.87 10.13
N PHE A 28 3.11 -1.67 9.84
CA PHE A 28 3.06 -1.13 8.51
C PHE A 28 4.08 -0.01 8.32
N LYS A 29 4.71 0.01 7.14
CA LYS A 29 5.70 1.02 6.78
C LYS A 29 5.38 1.59 5.41
N TYR A 30 5.53 2.89 5.27
CA TYR A 30 5.28 3.59 4.02
C TYR A 30 6.52 4.35 3.57
N GLY A 31 6.83 4.24 2.28
CA GLY A 31 7.94 4.94 1.66
C GLY A 31 7.62 6.43 1.53
N LEU A 32 8.19 7.26 2.41
CA LEU A 32 8.06 8.71 2.34
C LEU A 32 9.44 9.30 2.09
N GLY A 33 9.64 9.94 0.94
CA GLY A 33 10.89 10.65 0.66
C GLY A 33 11.07 11.86 1.57
N ASP A 34 12.32 12.25 1.80
CA ASP A 34 12.70 13.39 2.64
C ASP A 34 11.95 14.67 2.26
N GLU A 35 11.87 14.95 0.95
CA GLU A 35 11.15 16.13 0.42
C GLU A 35 9.68 16.14 0.86
N PHE A 36 9.00 15.00 0.77
CA PHE A 36 7.60 14.91 1.18
C PHE A 36 7.44 15.11 2.69
N ILE A 37 8.36 14.56 3.49
CA ILE A 37 8.40 14.78 4.94
C ILE A 37 8.62 16.27 5.25
N GLU A 38 9.50 16.95 4.52
CA GLU A 38 9.74 18.40 4.67
C GLU A 38 8.51 19.24 4.31
N VAL A 39 7.79 18.88 3.25
CA VAL A 39 6.51 19.51 2.88
C VAL A 39 5.50 19.36 4.01
N LEU A 40 5.29 18.14 4.52
CA LEU A 40 4.36 17.89 5.64
C LEU A 40 4.74 18.68 6.90
N ARG A 41 6.04 18.73 7.24
CA ARG A 41 6.53 19.54 8.38
C ARG A 41 6.28 21.02 8.16
N THR A 42 6.41 21.51 6.94
CA THR A 42 6.16 22.92 6.60
C THR A 42 4.68 23.26 6.72
N LEU A 43 3.80 22.43 6.18
CA LEU A 43 2.35 22.59 6.31
C LEU A 43 1.94 22.63 7.79
N ASN A 44 2.45 21.69 8.60
CA ASN A 44 2.17 21.66 10.03
C ASN A 44 2.71 22.88 10.79
N LYS A 45 3.96 23.30 10.53
CA LYS A 45 4.55 24.49 11.17
C LYS A 45 3.77 25.78 10.89
N LEU A 46 3.15 25.87 9.73
CA LEU A 46 2.33 27.01 9.32
C LEU A 46 0.86 26.86 9.75
N GLY A 47 0.48 25.74 10.36
CA GLY A 47 -0.92 25.44 10.74
C GLY A 47 -1.83 25.19 9.54
N LEU A 48 -1.28 24.87 8.38
CA LEU A 48 -2.02 24.66 7.14
C LEU A 48 -2.69 23.27 7.07
N ASP A 49 -2.38 22.38 8.00
CA ASP A 49 -3.05 21.10 8.22
C ASP A 49 -4.28 21.21 9.15
N SER A 50 -4.49 22.38 9.78
CA SER A 50 -5.61 22.62 10.68
C SER A 50 -6.96 22.63 9.96
N THR A 51 -7.96 22.04 10.61
CA THR A 51 -9.36 22.12 10.17
C THR A 51 -10.10 23.33 10.74
N GLU A 52 -9.57 23.95 11.80
CA GLU A 52 -10.18 25.10 12.48
C GLU A 52 -10.17 26.34 11.56
N PRO A 53 -11.34 26.94 11.26
CA PRO A 53 -11.41 28.09 10.37
C PRO A 53 -10.69 29.33 10.93
N ILE A 54 -10.00 30.07 10.06
CA ILE A 54 -9.39 31.37 10.35
C ILE A 54 -10.03 32.48 9.51
N ASP A 55 -10.02 33.72 10.00
CA ASP A 55 -10.49 34.88 9.24
C ASP A 55 -9.48 35.25 8.15
N VAL A 56 -9.93 35.15 6.90
CA VAL A 56 -9.22 35.62 5.70
C VAL A 56 -10.06 36.70 5.05
N ARG A 57 -9.83 37.96 5.45
CA ARG A 57 -10.51 39.16 4.91
C ARG A 57 -12.04 39.13 5.11
N GLY A 58 -12.50 38.65 6.25
CA GLY A 58 -13.91 38.58 6.64
C GLY A 58 -14.60 37.25 6.29
N GLN A 59 -13.88 36.31 5.68
CA GLN A 59 -14.36 34.96 5.40
C GLN A 59 -13.64 33.94 6.29
N MET A 60 -14.41 33.08 6.96
CA MET A 60 -13.87 31.97 7.74
C MET A 60 -13.47 30.84 6.79
N VAL A 61 -12.19 30.53 6.72
CA VAL A 61 -11.63 29.53 5.80
C VAL A 61 -10.82 28.52 6.58
N SER A 62 -11.03 27.23 6.32
CA SER A 62 -10.18 26.16 6.85
C SER A 62 -8.84 26.14 6.09
N PRO A 63 -7.68 26.28 6.77
CA PRO A 63 -6.39 26.21 6.10
C PRO A 63 -6.19 24.92 5.30
N ARG A 64 -6.65 23.78 5.85
CA ARG A 64 -6.58 22.48 5.18
C ARG A 64 -7.35 22.44 3.87
N ASP A 65 -8.52 23.07 3.81
CA ASP A 65 -9.33 23.12 2.59
C ASP A 65 -8.62 23.91 1.48
N VAL A 66 -7.88 24.97 1.84
CA VAL A 66 -7.06 25.73 0.88
C VAL A 66 -5.95 24.86 0.31
N VAL A 67 -5.24 24.11 1.16
CA VAL A 67 -4.21 23.16 0.71
C VAL A 67 -4.83 22.11 -0.21
N ALA A 68 -5.94 21.50 0.20
CA ALA A 68 -6.62 20.47 -0.59
C ALA A 68 -7.08 21.00 -1.95
N ALA A 69 -7.62 22.21 -2.01
CA ALA A 69 -8.04 22.85 -3.26
C ALA A 69 -6.87 23.24 -4.17
N ALA A 70 -5.67 23.47 -3.61
CA ALA A 70 -4.48 23.79 -4.37
C ALA A 70 -3.75 22.54 -4.91
N LEU A 71 -4.01 21.36 -4.33
CA LEU A 71 -3.40 20.11 -4.79
C LEU A 71 -4.00 19.68 -6.14
N PRO A 72 -3.17 19.19 -7.08
CA PRO A 72 -3.66 18.64 -8.33
C PRO A 72 -4.53 17.40 -8.06
N ASN A 73 -5.55 17.21 -8.91
CA ASN A 73 -6.39 16.01 -8.84
C ASN A 73 -5.52 14.75 -9.02
N PRO A 74 -5.49 13.81 -8.05
CA PRO A 74 -4.67 12.61 -8.14
C PRO A 74 -4.94 11.76 -9.38
N ALA A 75 -6.18 11.77 -9.89
CA ALA A 75 -6.54 11.04 -11.10
C ALA A 75 -5.90 11.62 -12.38
N GLU A 76 -5.53 12.90 -12.37
CA GLU A 76 -4.93 13.62 -13.51
C GLU A 76 -3.39 13.67 -13.43
N LEU A 77 -2.80 13.09 -12.38
CA LEU A 77 -1.35 13.07 -12.20
C LEU A 77 -0.66 11.96 -13.01
N GLY A 78 -1.40 10.97 -13.51
CA GLY A 78 -0.83 9.79 -14.14
C GLY A 78 0.14 10.08 -15.28
N GLU A 79 -0.19 11.01 -16.17
CA GLU A 79 0.70 11.42 -17.29
C GLU A 79 2.00 12.11 -16.83
N LYS A 80 2.02 12.66 -15.61
CA LYS A 80 3.17 13.35 -15.02
C LYS A 80 3.99 12.43 -14.10
N MET A 81 3.44 11.26 -13.76
CA MET A 81 4.09 10.28 -12.90
C MET A 81 5.00 9.36 -13.73
N SER A 82 6.09 8.94 -13.11
CA SER A 82 7.01 7.97 -13.70
C SER A 82 7.56 7.05 -12.62
N GLY A 83 8.04 5.87 -13.00
CA GLY A 83 8.54 4.86 -12.09
C GLY A 83 7.47 3.86 -11.67
N LYS A 84 7.76 3.15 -10.57
CA LYS A 84 6.97 1.99 -10.12
C LYS A 84 6.51 2.17 -8.68
N THR A 85 5.30 1.70 -8.39
CA THR A 85 4.87 1.41 -7.03
C THR A 85 5.27 -0.02 -6.65
N CYS A 86 5.45 -0.27 -5.36
CA CYS A 86 5.72 -1.59 -4.82
C CYS A 86 5.04 -1.72 -3.46
N ALA A 87 4.07 -2.62 -3.37
CA ALA A 87 3.49 -3.06 -2.11
C ALA A 87 4.06 -4.44 -1.78
N GLY A 88 4.32 -4.72 -0.50
CA GLY A 88 4.85 -6.03 -0.13
C GLY A 88 4.94 -6.23 1.37
N THR A 89 5.09 -7.49 1.75
CA THR A 89 5.11 -7.95 3.14
C THR A 89 6.43 -8.65 3.41
N LEU A 90 7.20 -8.13 4.37
CA LEU A 90 8.38 -8.79 4.92
C LEU A 90 7.95 -9.69 6.07
N VAL A 91 8.05 -11.00 5.88
CA VAL A 91 7.73 -12.00 6.89
C VAL A 91 9.02 -12.55 7.47
N THR A 92 9.10 -12.62 8.79
CA THR A 92 10.23 -13.22 9.52
C THR A 92 9.73 -14.20 10.56
N GLY A 93 10.36 -15.36 10.68
CA GLY A 93 9.94 -16.37 11.63
C GLY A 93 10.72 -17.67 11.50
N THR A 94 10.07 -18.76 11.90
CA THR A 94 10.60 -20.11 11.73
C THR A 94 10.05 -20.70 10.43
N GLY A 95 10.94 -21.18 9.57
CA GLY A 95 10.61 -21.89 8.35
C GLY A 95 9.97 -23.25 8.63
N VAL A 96 9.37 -23.83 7.58
CA VAL A 96 8.77 -25.18 7.64
C VAL A 96 9.80 -26.27 7.91
N ASP A 97 11.08 -25.99 7.69
CA ASP A 97 12.23 -26.83 7.99
C ASP A 97 12.75 -26.68 9.43
N GLY A 98 12.14 -25.80 10.23
CA GLY A 98 12.51 -25.50 11.61
C GLY A 98 13.62 -24.45 11.78
N ASN A 99 14.17 -23.91 10.69
CA ASN A 99 15.25 -22.93 10.76
C ASN A 99 14.73 -21.48 10.67
N PRO A 100 15.48 -20.47 11.15
CA PRO A 100 15.11 -19.07 10.93
C PRO A 100 14.96 -18.74 9.44
N ARG A 101 13.88 -18.07 9.06
CA ARG A 101 13.60 -17.66 7.68
C ARG A 101 13.11 -16.21 7.63
N ALA A 102 13.48 -15.50 6.57
CA ALA A 102 12.93 -14.21 6.24
C ALA A 102 12.63 -14.15 4.73
N THR A 103 11.44 -13.67 4.38
CA THR A 103 10.95 -13.67 3.00
C THR A 103 10.17 -12.39 2.75
N TYR A 104 10.39 -11.76 1.60
CA TYR A 104 9.65 -10.59 1.15
C TYR A 104 8.79 -10.96 -0.05
N ILE A 105 7.47 -10.95 0.14
CA ILE A 105 6.49 -11.12 -0.91
C ILE A 105 6.10 -9.72 -1.40
N TYR A 106 6.07 -9.48 -2.70
CA TYR A 106 5.82 -8.14 -3.24
C TYR A 106 5.05 -8.16 -4.54
N HIS A 107 4.37 -7.06 -4.81
CA HIS A 107 3.69 -6.75 -6.06
C HIS A 107 4.10 -5.35 -6.50
N ALA A 108 4.57 -5.24 -7.74
CA ALA A 108 5.06 -3.99 -8.30
C ALA A 108 4.34 -3.68 -9.60
N VAL A 109 3.97 -2.41 -9.77
CA VAL A 109 3.25 -1.92 -10.95
C VAL A 109 4.00 -0.71 -11.49
N ASP A 110 4.25 -0.71 -12.80
CA ASP A 110 4.83 0.43 -13.51
C ASP A 110 3.75 1.43 -13.94
N ASN A 111 4.03 2.72 -13.77
CA ASN A 111 3.08 3.76 -14.12
C ASN A 111 2.83 3.85 -15.62
N ALA A 112 3.85 3.68 -16.47
CA ALA A 112 3.65 3.70 -17.91
C ALA A 112 2.78 2.53 -18.38
N GLU A 113 3.04 1.32 -17.84
CA GLU A 113 2.26 0.12 -18.17
C GLU A 113 0.79 0.24 -17.75
N SER A 114 0.52 0.70 -16.52
CA SER A 114 -0.86 0.89 -16.02
C SER A 114 -1.60 2.03 -16.72
N MET A 115 -0.90 3.12 -17.08
CA MET A 115 -1.45 4.18 -17.91
C MET A 115 -1.76 3.72 -19.33
N GLU A 116 -0.92 2.88 -19.93
CA GLU A 116 -1.18 2.31 -21.27
C GLU A 116 -2.36 1.34 -21.26
N LEU A 117 -2.47 0.51 -20.22
CA LEU A 117 -3.52 -0.51 -20.12
C LEU A 117 -4.91 0.08 -19.87
N ASP A 118 -5.04 0.94 -18.85
CA ASP A 118 -6.34 1.41 -18.34
C ASP A 118 -6.42 2.93 -18.15
N GLY A 119 -5.40 3.69 -18.57
CA GLY A 119 -5.36 5.15 -18.39
C GLY A 119 -5.31 5.57 -16.91
N SER A 120 -4.84 4.69 -16.03
CA SER A 120 -4.83 4.90 -14.59
C SER A 120 -3.44 4.79 -14.01
N GLN A 121 -3.09 5.72 -13.12
CA GLN A 121 -1.78 5.75 -12.48
C GLN A 121 -1.58 4.54 -11.55
N ALA A 122 -0.32 4.14 -11.38
CA ALA A 122 0.05 2.85 -10.81
C ALA A 122 -0.54 2.55 -9.41
N VAL A 123 -0.67 3.55 -8.54
CA VAL A 123 -1.25 3.41 -7.18
C VAL A 123 -2.75 3.13 -7.23
N VAL A 124 -3.49 3.88 -8.06
CA VAL A 124 -4.94 3.66 -8.23
C VAL A 124 -5.18 2.31 -8.90
N TRP A 125 -4.42 2.01 -9.95
CA TRP A 125 -4.51 0.73 -10.65
C TRP A 125 -4.21 -0.45 -9.72
N GLN A 126 -3.10 -0.39 -8.97
CA GLN A 126 -2.70 -1.42 -8.01
C GLN A 126 -3.73 -1.58 -6.89
N THR A 127 -4.42 -0.52 -6.50
CA THR A 127 -5.51 -0.61 -5.50
C THR A 127 -6.74 -1.28 -6.09
N ALA A 128 -7.09 -0.97 -7.35
CA ALA A 128 -8.33 -1.40 -7.98
C ALA A 128 -8.35 -2.87 -8.41
N ILE A 129 -7.21 -3.46 -8.78
CA ILE A 129 -7.15 -4.87 -9.19
C ILE A 129 -7.53 -5.84 -8.05
N ASN A 130 -7.17 -5.51 -6.81
CA ASN A 130 -7.41 -6.39 -5.66
C ASN A 130 -8.91 -6.66 -5.38
N PRO A 131 -9.79 -5.65 -5.27
CA PRO A 131 -11.22 -5.91 -5.08
C PRO A 131 -11.86 -6.57 -6.30
N VAL A 132 -11.37 -6.33 -7.52
CA VAL A 132 -11.84 -7.05 -8.72
C VAL A 132 -11.59 -8.55 -8.56
N ILE A 133 -10.35 -8.94 -8.26
CA ILE A 133 -9.98 -10.35 -8.02
C ILE A 133 -10.79 -10.94 -6.86
N ALA A 134 -10.89 -10.23 -5.73
CA ALA A 134 -11.64 -10.69 -4.57
C ALA A 134 -13.12 -10.94 -4.90
N MET A 135 -13.76 -10.04 -5.65
CA MET A 135 -15.14 -10.20 -6.10
C MET A 135 -15.29 -11.40 -7.04
N GLU A 136 -14.35 -11.64 -7.95
CA GLU A 136 -14.39 -12.82 -8.81
C GLU A 136 -14.28 -14.13 -8.01
N LEU A 137 -13.38 -14.18 -7.02
CA LEU A 137 -13.23 -15.36 -6.16
C LEU A 137 -14.48 -15.62 -5.32
N ILE A 138 -15.13 -14.58 -4.83
CA ILE A 138 -16.41 -14.68 -4.12
C ILE A 138 -17.51 -15.17 -5.05
N ALA A 139 -17.63 -14.58 -6.25
CA ALA A 139 -18.65 -14.93 -7.24
C ALA A 139 -18.50 -16.37 -7.76
N ALA A 140 -17.26 -16.85 -7.91
CA ALA A 140 -16.95 -18.23 -8.28
C ALA A 140 -17.19 -19.24 -7.15
N GLY A 141 -17.40 -18.77 -5.92
CA GLY A 141 -17.47 -19.62 -4.73
C GLY A 141 -16.11 -20.19 -4.31
N THR A 142 -14.99 -19.66 -4.77
CA THR A 142 -13.66 -20.04 -4.27
C THR A 142 -13.44 -19.46 -2.88
N TRP A 143 -13.76 -18.17 -2.71
CA TRP A 143 -13.80 -17.52 -1.41
C TRP A 143 -15.23 -17.52 -0.88
N GLN A 144 -15.46 -18.22 0.24
CA GLN A 144 -16.77 -18.31 0.88
C GLN A 144 -16.63 -18.14 2.39
N GLY A 145 -17.68 -17.60 3.02
CA GLY A 145 -17.73 -17.43 4.47
C GLY A 145 -18.96 -16.63 4.89
N ALA A 146 -19.21 -16.56 6.20
CA ALA A 146 -20.31 -15.78 6.77
C ALA A 146 -19.76 -14.71 7.73
N GLY A 147 -20.32 -13.50 7.65
CA GLY A 147 -19.91 -12.36 8.48
C GLY A 147 -19.02 -11.37 7.75
N VAL A 148 -18.23 -10.60 8.51
CA VAL A 148 -17.29 -9.60 7.99
C VAL A 148 -15.89 -10.20 8.05
N LEU A 149 -15.35 -10.55 6.89
CA LEU A 149 -14.06 -11.25 6.75
C LEU A 149 -13.11 -10.39 5.92
N GLY A 150 -11.91 -10.15 6.44
CA GLY A 150 -10.81 -9.55 5.69
C GLY A 150 -10.17 -10.56 4.73
N PRO A 151 -9.35 -10.12 3.76
CA PRO A 151 -8.68 -11.00 2.79
C PRO A 151 -7.81 -12.08 3.45
N GLU A 152 -7.25 -11.80 4.63
CA GLU A 152 -6.45 -12.73 5.41
C GLU A 152 -7.22 -13.95 5.95
N ALA A 153 -8.55 -13.93 5.87
CA ALA A 153 -9.41 -15.05 6.27
C ALA A 153 -9.54 -16.15 5.19
N PHE A 154 -9.06 -15.89 3.98
CA PHE A 154 -9.24 -16.75 2.82
C PHE A 154 -7.92 -17.35 2.33
N ASP A 155 -8.00 -18.41 1.52
CA ASP A 155 -6.82 -18.98 0.86
C ASP A 155 -6.24 -17.96 -0.14
N ALA A 156 -4.96 -17.64 0.03
CA ALA A 156 -4.26 -16.67 -0.78
C ALA A 156 -3.87 -17.21 -2.17
N VAL A 157 -3.75 -18.54 -2.35
CA VAL A 157 -3.24 -19.13 -3.61
C VAL A 157 -4.10 -18.75 -4.82
N PRO A 158 -5.45 -18.91 -4.80
CA PRO A 158 -6.29 -18.53 -5.94
C PRO A 158 -6.24 -17.02 -6.27
N PHE A 159 -5.97 -16.17 -5.28
CA PHE A 159 -5.82 -14.73 -5.49
C PHE A 159 -4.54 -14.39 -6.23
N LEU A 160 -3.43 -15.03 -5.84
CA LEU A 160 -2.12 -14.86 -6.46
C LEU A 160 -2.11 -15.42 -7.89
N GLU A 161 -2.77 -16.56 -8.13
CA GLU A 161 -2.97 -17.11 -9.47
C GLU A 161 -3.74 -16.14 -10.37
N LYS A 162 -4.82 -15.54 -9.87
CA LYS A 162 -5.56 -14.52 -10.62
C LYS A 162 -4.72 -13.29 -10.93
N LEU A 163 -3.90 -12.79 -10.00
CA LEU A 163 -2.98 -11.68 -10.28
C LEU A 163 -2.08 -11.98 -11.50
N GLU A 164 -1.59 -13.22 -11.61
CA GLU A 164 -0.83 -13.65 -12.79
C GLU A 164 -1.70 -13.73 -14.06
N GLU A 165 -2.93 -14.23 -13.97
CA GLU A 165 -3.88 -14.26 -15.09
C GLU A 165 -4.19 -12.85 -15.65
N TYR A 166 -4.27 -11.84 -14.78
CA TYR A 166 -4.41 -10.43 -15.17
C TYR A 166 -3.11 -9.79 -15.71
N GLY A 167 -2.03 -10.57 -15.85
CA GLY A 167 -0.75 -10.07 -16.33
C GLY A 167 -0.03 -9.18 -15.32
N SER A 168 -0.35 -9.30 -14.03
CA SER A 168 0.22 -8.49 -12.96
C SER A 168 0.96 -9.36 -11.93
N PRO A 169 2.07 -9.99 -12.34
CA PRO A 169 2.75 -10.98 -11.52
C PRO A 169 3.28 -10.38 -10.22
N TRP A 170 3.30 -11.22 -9.20
CA TRP A 170 3.88 -10.95 -7.90
C TRP A 170 5.23 -11.68 -7.79
N GLY A 171 6.02 -11.32 -6.78
CA GLY A 171 7.36 -11.86 -6.59
C GLY A 171 7.64 -12.24 -5.15
N ILE A 172 8.59 -13.17 -4.99
CA ILE A 172 9.17 -13.55 -3.70
C ILE A 172 10.66 -13.28 -3.74
N SER A 173 11.19 -12.70 -2.68
CA SER A 173 12.62 -12.60 -2.42
C SER A 173 12.93 -13.16 -1.04
N GLU A 174 13.74 -14.21 -0.98
CA GLU A 174 14.36 -14.62 0.29
C GLU A 174 15.26 -13.51 0.81
N ARG A 175 15.33 -13.39 2.13
CA ARG A 175 16.09 -12.38 2.87
C ARG A 175 16.98 -13.08 3.89
N ASP A 176 18.06 -12.41 4.29
CA ASP A 176 18.87 -12.86 5.42
C ASP A 176 18.06 -12.73 6.72
N PRO A 177 17.80 -13.81 7.49
CA PRO A 177 17.11 -13.73 8.77
C PRO A 177 17.82 -12.84 9.80
N ALA A 178 19.16 -12.70 9.71
CA ALA A 178 19.93 -11.80 10.57
C ALA A 178 19.81 -10.33 10.15
N ASN A 179 19.47 -10.05 8.88
CA ASN A 179 19.31 -8.71 8.34
C ASN A 179 18.17 -8.62 7.30
N PRO A 180 16.92 -8.83 7.73
CA PRO A 180 15.81 -9.09 6.81
C PRO A 180 15.39 -7.87 5.98
N GLY A 181 15.85 -6.67 6.37
CA GLY A 181 15.61 -5.43 5.64
C GLY A 181 16.52 -5.23 4.44
N LYS A 182 17.55 -6.06 4.25
CA LYS A 182 18.44 -6.01 3.08
C LYS A 182 18.15 -7.19 2.15
N PRO A 183 18.18 -6.99 0.82
CA PRO A 183 18.25 -8.10 -0.12
C PRO A 183 19.45 -8.99 0.17
N LEU A 184 19.30 -10.30 -0.12
CA LEU A 184 20.43 -11.23 -0.19
C LEU A 184 21.43 -10.81 -1.28
#